data_AF-A0A9E0V1H5-F1
#
_entry.id   AF-A0A9E0V1H5-F1
#
_cell.length_a   1.000
_cell.length_b   1.000
_cell.length_c   1.000
_cell.angle_alpha   90.00
_cell.angle_beta   90.00
_cell.angle_gamma   90.00
#
_symmetry.space_group_name_H-M   'P 1'
#
loop_
_entity.id
_entity.type
_entity.pdbx_description
1 polymer ?
#
loop_
_entity_poly.entity_id
_entity_poly.type
_entity_poly.pdbx_seq_one_letter_code
_entity_poly.pdbx_strand_id
1 'polypeptide(L)'
;LTPPALELLHAVTGVPMNLLERARIRPARDNWIRVPWYRYHRGGAMTVGRTIWFTRKWYDAAGYGDGSPLATWNWLAHLAHETGHLPQAERFGRHILGKARYIMAFAAQYAQRALMLRSDPHDGAPLEFEADHGRWVLLQLVGDRPLAHPLLHALHMRDAQAVRAQCHQCASRIADLSQRYAEHKRKVLLHT
;
A
#
# COMPACT_ATOMS: atom_id res chain seq x y z
N LEU A 1 -0.02 -10.94 7.08
CA LEU A 1 -0.69 -11.03 5.77
C LEU A 1 -1.10 -12.47 5.57
N THR A 2 -2.27 -12.73 4.97
CA THR A 2 -2.67 -14.10 4.62
C THR A 2 -1.93 -14.54 3.35
N PRO A 3 -1.72 -15.85 3.12
CA PRO A 3 -1.13 -16.34 1.87
C PRO A 3 -1.79 -15.80 0.58
N PRO A 4 -3.13 -15.79 0.42
CA PRO A 4 -3.74 -15.20 -0.77
C PRO A 4 -3.46 -13.69 -0.92
N ALA A 5 -3.42 -12.94 0.19
CA ALA A 5 -3.06 -11.53 0.13
C ALA A 5 -1.61 -11.33 -0.32
N LEU A 6 -0.68 -12.18 0.14
CA LEU A 6 0.72 -12.13 -0.29
C LEU A 6 0.87 -12.35 -1.79
N GLU A 7 0.20 -13.36 -2.36
CA GLU A 7 0.25 -13.64 -3.79
C GLU A 7 -0.30 -12.48 -4.62
N LEU A 8 -1.46 -11.95 -4.23
CA LEU A 8 -2.05 -10.83 -4.94
C LEU A 8 -1.19 -9.56 -4.83
N LEU A 9 -0.73 -9.22 -3.62
CA LEU A 9 0.11 -8.05 -3.41
C LEU A 9 1.42 -8.19 -4.19
N HIS A 10 2.04 -9.37 -4.21
CA HIS A 10 3.21 -9.64 -5.04
C HIS A 10 2.93 -9.36 -6.52
N ALA A 11 1.83 -9.88 -7.05
CA ALA A 11 1.45 -9.71 -8.45
C ALA A 11 1.24 -8.23 -8.81
N VAL A 12 0.45 -7.47 -8.02
CA VAL A 12 0.09 -6.09 -8.40
C VAL A 12 1.15 -5.05 -8.05
N THR A 13 1.96 -5.27 -7.01
CA THR A 13 2.96 -4.28 -6.56
C THR A 13 4.32 -4.51 -7.18
N GLY A 14 4.63 -5.73 -7.62
CA GLY A 14 5.97 -6.17 -8.00
C GLY A 14 6.94 -6.31 -6.82
N VAL A 15 6.47 -6.13 -5.58
CA VAL A 15 7.31 -6.27 -4.38
C VAL A 15 7.70 -7.74 -4.22
N PRO A 16 9.00 -8.08 -4.03
CA PRO A 16 9.43 -9.46 -3.88
C PRO A 16 8.71 -10.21 -2.76
N MET A 17 8.30 -11.46 -3.03
CA MET A 17 7.56 -12.29 -2.07
C MET A 17 8.27 -12.39 -0.71
N ASN A 18 9.59 -12.61 -0.73
CA ASN A 18 10.39 -12.69 0.49
C ASN A 18 10.35 -11.42 1.35
N LEU A 19 10.06 -10.25 0.77
CA LEU A 19 9.91 -9.00 1.51
C LEU A 19 8.51 -8.91 2.13
N LEU A 20 7.48 -9.29 1.38
CA LEU A 20 6.09 -9.34 1.84
C LEU A 20 5.91 -10.35 2.99
N GLU A 21 6.49 -11.54 2.89
CA GLU A 21 6.43 -12.59 3.94
C GLU A 21 7.05 -12.12 5.26
N ARG A 22 8.05 -11.24 5.18
CA ARG A 22 8.74 -10.69 6.36
C ARG A 22 8.07 -9.41 6.88
N ALA A 23 7.07 -8.89 6.16
CA ALA A 23 6.32 -7.71 6.58
C ALA A 23 5.37 -8.05 7.74
N ARG A 24 5.25 -7.14 8.69
CA ARG A 24 4.40 -7.25 9.87
C ARG A 24 3.34 -6.18 9.81
N ILE A 25 2.08 -6.56 10.03
CA ILE A 25 0.99 -5.61 10.22
C ILE A 25 0.75 -5.49 11.72
N ARG A 26 0.77 -4.27 12.24
CA ARG A 26 0.55 -4.01 13.67
C ARG A 26 -0.35 -2.80 13.87
N PRO A 27 -1.09 -2.73 14.98
CA PRO A 27 -1.84 -1.54 15.32
C PRO A 27 -0.87 -0.45 15.79
N ALA A 28 -1.12 0.79 15.37
CA ALA A 28 -0.31 1.96 15.69
C ALA A 28 -0.14 2.20 17.20
N ARG A 29 -1.10 1.76 18.03
CA ARG A 29 -1.03 1.84 19.49
C ARG A 29 0.12 1.04 20.10
N ASP A 30 0.59 0.00 19.40
CA ASP A 30 1.71 -0.84 19.85
C ASP A 30 3.06 -0.24 19.44
N ASN A 31 3.05 0.95 18.82
CA ASN A 31 4.25 1.63 18.39
C ASN A 31 4.72 2.68 19.41
N TRP A 32 5.94 2.49 19.92
CA TRP A 32 6.64 3.44 20.78
C TRP A 32 6.80 4.86 20.19
N ILE A 33 6.94 5.01 18.86
CA ILE A 33 7.05 6.33 18.19
C ILE A 33 5.68 6.96 17.83
N ARG A 34 4.56 6.28 18.14
CA ARG A 34 3.17 6.75 17.96
C ARG A 34 2.84 7.26 16.54
N VAL A 35 3.42 6.64 15.52
CA VAL A 35 3.08 6.93 14.12
C VAL A 35 1.76 6.25 13.72
N PRO A 36 1.04 6.75 12.69
CA PRO A 36 1.27 8.02 11.97
C PRO A 36 0.84 9.26 12.76
N TRP A 37 1.49 10.42 12.53
CA TRP A 37 1.34 11.64 13.36
C TRP A 37 0.21 12.61 12.93
N TYR A 38 -0.73 12.21 12.08
CA TYR A 38 -1.83 13.06 11.58
C TYR A 38 -3.22 12.67 12.14
N ARG A 39 -4.17 13.62 12.16
CA ARG A 39 -5.52 13.45 12.75
C ARG A 39 -6.38 12.43 11.98
N TYR A 40 -7.03 11.52 12.72
CA TYR A 40 -7.46 10.19 12.30
C TYR A 40 -8.88 10.03 11.70
N HIS A 41 -9.46 11.01 11.02
CA HIS A 41 -10.85 10.85 10.55
C HIS A 41 -11.04 9.78 9.45
N ARG A 42 -10.04 9.59 8.58
CA ARG A 42 -10.16 8.69 7.42
C ARG A 42 -9.58 7.28 7.61
N GLY A 43 -8.82 7.03 8.68
CA GLY A 43 -7.96 5.85 8.78
C GLY A 43 -6.62 6.12 8.10
N GLY A 44 -5.56 5.45 8.53
CA GLY A 44 -4.21 5.69 8.01
C GLY A 44 -3.27 4.55 8.34
N ALA A 45 -2.14 4.52 7.65
CA ALA A 45 -1.06 3.61 7.92
C ALA A 45 0.30 4.31 7.73
N MET A 46 1.34 3.66 8.22
CA MET A 46 2.72 4.07 7.95
C MET A 46 3.63 2.86 7.99
N THR A 47 4.45 2.72 6.96
CA THR A 47 5.46 1.68 6.89
C THR A 47 6.77 2.15 7.53
N VAL A 48 7.35 1.36 8.43
CA VAL A 48 8.66 1.62 9.06
C VAL A 48 9.48 0.34 9.08
N GLY A 49 10.55 0.30 8.29
CA GLY A 49 11.32 -0.92 8.07
C GLY A 49 10.42 -2.00 7.46
N ARG A 50 10.14 -3.06 8.22
CA ARG A 50 9.26 -4.17 7.79
C ARG A 50 7.91 -4.18 8.50
N THR A 51 7.59 -3.14 9.27
CA THR A 51 6.31 -3.09 9.99
C THR A 51 5.45 -2.01 9.39
N ILE A 52 4.23 -2.38 9.02
CA ILE A 52 3.18 -1.46 8.58
C ILE A 52 2.26 -1.24 9.77
N TRP A 53 2.21 0.00 10.25
CA TRP A 53 1.46 0.40 11.42
C TRP A 53 0.13 0.99 11.00
N PHE A 54 -0.97 0.30 11.29
CA PHE A 54 -2.32 0.73 10.94
C PHE A 54 -3.03 1.39 12.11
N THR A 55 -3.79 2.44 11.86
CA THR A 55 -4.56 3.13 12.90
C THR A 55 -5.75 2.30 13.37
N ARG A 56 -6.32 2.66 14.52
CA ARG A 56 -7.41 1.92 15.17
C ARG A 56 -8.61 1.63 14.24
N LYS A 57 -8.98 2.58 13.37
CA LYS A 57 -10.12 2.46 12.44
C LYS A 57 -10.05 1.20 11.57
N TRP A 58 -8.85 0.71 11.26
CA TRP A 58 -8.66 -0.49 10.46
C TRP A 58 -9.09 -1.77 11.17
N TYR A 59 -9.02 -1.79 12.50
CA TYR A 59 -9.33 -2.96 13.32
C TYR A 59 -10.73 -2.89 13.94
N ASP A 60 -11.29 -1.70 14.08
CA ASP A 60 -12.62 -1.49 14.69
C ASP A 60 -13.75 -1.84 13.70
N ALA A 61 -14.79 -2.51 14.19
CA ALA A 61 -15.97 -2.87 13.40
C ALA A 61 -16.73 -1.67 12.83
N ALA A 62 -16.75 -0.53 13.53
CA ALA A 62 -17.34 0.72 13.01
C ALA A 62 -16.49 1.39 11.91
N GLY A 63 -15.28 0.87 11.66
CA GLY A 63 -14.36 1.34 10.62
C GLY A 63 -14.22 0.31 9.50
N TYR A 64 -13.02 -0.26 9.34
CA TYR A 64 -12.72 -1.26 8.31
C TYR A 64 -12.48 -2.66 8.89
N GLY A 65 -12.85 -2.89 10.16
CA GLY A 65 -12.69 -4.16 10.87
C GLY A 65 -13.95 -5.02 10.93
N ASP A 66 -15.01 -4.69 10.18
CA ASP A 66 -16.30 -5.40 10.23
C ASP A 66 -16.27 -6.78 9.54
N GLY A 67 -15.19 -7.11 8.85
CA GLY A 67 -15.03 -8.37 8.14
C GLY A 67 -15.86 -8.47 6.85
N SER A 68 -16.48 -7.38 6.37
CA SER A 68 -17.26 -7.38 5.13
C SER A 68 -16.37 -7.51 3.88
N PRO A 69 -16.94 -7.86 2.70
CA PRO A 69 -16.24 -7.75 1.42
C PRO A 69 -15.73 -6.34 1.14
N LEU A 70 -16.48 -5.31 1.57
CA LEU A 70 -16.06 -3.91 1.43
C LEU A 70 -14.84 -3.59 2.31
N ALA A 71 -14.81 -4.06 3.56
CA ALA A 71 -13.62 -3.97 4.39
C ALA A 71 -12.43 -4.70 3.77
N THR A 72 -12.65 -5.90 3.21
CA THR A 72 -11.60 -6.67 2.52
C THR A 72 -11.01 -5.86 1.36
N TRP A 73 -11.85 -5.22 0.55
CA TRP A 73 -11.42 -4.33 -0.52
C TRP A 73 -10.61 -3.14 -0.02
N ASN A 74 -11.12 -2.43 0.99
CA ASN A 74 -10.45 -1.26 1.57
C ASN A 74 -9.07 -1.64 2.15
N TRP A 75 -8.99 -2.77 2.85
CA TRP A 75 -7.72 -3.31 3.35
C TRP A 75 -6.77 -3.64 2.22
N LEU A 76 -7.23 -4.33 1.17
CA LEU A 76 -6.39 -4.71 0.04
C LEU A 76 -5.84 -3.49 -0.70
N ALA A 77 -6.70 -2.52 -1.03
CA ALA A 77 -6.30 -1.31 -1.73
C ALA A 77 -5.27 -0.49 -0.93
N HIS A 78 -5.45 -0.39 0.39
CA HIS A 78 -4.50 0.32 1.24
C HIS A 78 -3.20 -0.46 1.46
N LEU A 79 -3.27 -1.78 1.62
CA LEU A 79 -2.08 -2.63 1.70
C LEU A 79 -1.27 -2.61 0.39
N ALA A 80 -1.92 -2.53 -0.77
CA ALA A 80 -1.22 -2.41 -2.05
C ALA A 80 -0.36 -1.13 -2.12
N HIS A 81 -0.83 -0.04 -1.51
CA HIS A 81 -0.03 1.17 -1.35
C HIS A 81 1.08 0.98 -0.30
N GLU A 82 0.74 0.57 0.93
CA GLU A 82 1.71 0.47 2.03
C GLU A 82 2.84 -0.54 1.76
N THR A 83 2.54 -1.64 1.07
CA THR A 83 3.58 -2.61 0.69
C THR A 83 4.56 -2.04 -0.34
N GLY A 84 4.13 -1.07 -1.17
CA GLY A 84 5.00 -0.32 -2.07
C GLY A 84 6.09 0.48 -1.33
N HIS A 85 5.91 0.79 -0.04
CA HIS A 85 6.94 1.39 0.79
C HIS A 85 8.01 0.40 1.28
N LEU A 86 7.76 -0.91 1.26
CA LEU A 86 8.71 -1.89 1.79
C LEU A 86 10.07 -1.89 1.05
N PRO A 87 10.14 -1.88 -0.29
CA PRO A 87 11.41 -1.75 -1.00
C PRO A 87 12.13 -0.45 -0.66
N GLN A 88 11.39 0.63 -0.47
CA GLN A 88 11.96 1.92 -0.06
C GLN A 88 12.62 1.79 1.32
N ALA A 89 11.90 1.26 2.31
CA ALA A 89 12.42 1.05 3.65
C ALA A 89 13.64 0.11 3.67
N GLU A 90 13.69 -0.89 2.80
CA GLU A 90 14.87 -1.75 2.65
C GLU A 90 16.08 -1.00 2.04
N ARG A 91 15.86 -0.12 1.04
CA ARG A 91 16.93 0.70 0.43
C ARG A 91 17.62 1.63 1.43
N PHE A 92 16.88 2.16 2.40
CA PHE A 92 17.45 3.03 3.45
C PHE A 92 18.18 2.26 4.56
N GLY A 93 18.01 0.93 4.64
CA GLY A 93 18.67 0.07 5.61
C GLY A 93 17.82 -0.24 6.85
N ARG A 94 18.07 -1.42 7.43
CA ARG A 94 17.25 -1.99 8.53
C ARG A 94 17.65 -1.56 9.94
N HIS A 95 18.84 -1.00 10.09
CA HIS A 95 19.33 -0.49 11.37
C HIS A 95 18.63 0.82 11.75
N ILE A 96 18.78 1.24 13.01
CA ILE A 96 18.11 2.44 13.56
C ILE A 96 18.37 3.67 12.68
N LEU A 97 19.62 3.89 12.28
CA LEU A 97 19.97 5.04 11.43
C LEU A 97 19.28 5.00 10.05
N GLY A 98 19.08 3.82 9.46
CA GLY A 98 18.41 3.68 8.16
C GLY A 98 16.93 3.99 8.27
N LYS A 99 16.27 3.47 9.31
CA LYS A 99 14.88 3.81 9.64
C LYS A 99 14.71 5.31 9.89
N ALA A 100 15.63 5.94 10.62
CA ALA A 100 15.60 7.37 10.87
C ALA A 100 15.73 8.16 9.56
N ARG A 101 16.69 7.81 8.69
CA ARG A 101 16.85 8.46 7.37
C ARG A 101 15.60 8.32 6.49
N TYR A 102 14.99 7.14 6.50
CA TYR A 102 13.74 6.89 5.78
C TYR A 102 12.61 7.79 6.26
N ILE A 103 12.37 7.83 7.58
CA ILE A 103 11.36 8.70 8.19
C ILE A 103 11.64 10.18 7.90
N MET A 104 12.90 10.61 8.01
CA MET A 104 13.29 11.99 7.71
C MET A 104 13.09 12.35 6.25
N ALA A 105 13.34 11.43 5.31
CA ALA A 105 13.07 11.65 3.89
C ALA A 105 11.56 11.86 3.63
N PHE A 106 10.70 11.04 4.24
CA PHE A 106 9.24 11.23 4.19
C PHE A 106 8.81 12.58 4.79
N ALA A 107 9.30 12.88 6.00
CA ALA A 107 8.98 14.13 6.67
C ALA A 107 9.45 15.36 5.86
N ALA A 108 10.63 15.30 5.25
CA ALA A 108 11.15 16.37 4.39
C ALA A 108 10.30 16.57 3.13
N GLN A 109 9.88 15.49 2.47
CA GLN A 109 9.00 15.57 1.29
C GLN A 109 7.63 16.18 1.64
N TYR A 110 7.05 15.80 2.77
CA TYR A 110 5.79 16.40 3.22
C TYR A 110 5.95 17.87 3.63
N ALA A 111 7.03 18.22 4.35
CA ALA A 111 7.28 19.60 4.76
C ALA A 111 7.51 20.52 3.55
N GLN A 112 8.32 20.09 2.58
CA GLN A 112 8.55 20.85 1.35
C GLN A 112 7.25 21.08 0.58
N ARG A 113 6.39 20.06 0.46
CA ARG A 113 5.11 20.21 -0.23
C ARG A 113 4.08 21.01 0.55
N ALA A 114 4.03 20.90 1.87
CA ALA A 114 3.18 21.74 2.72
C ALA A 114 3.56 23.23 2.61
N LEU A 115 4.84 23.53 2.37
CA LEU A 115 5.31 24.90 2.12
C LEU A 115 4.98 25.38 0.70
N MET A 116 4.92 24.47 -0.29
CA MET A 116 4.68 24.82 -1.71
C MET A 116 3.21 24.78 -2.13
N LEU A 117 2.38 23.94 -1.51
CA LEU A 117 0.99 23.68 -1.89
C LEU A 117 0.09 23.98 -0.70
N ARG A 118 -0.88 24.89 -0.87
CA ARG A 118 -1.89 25.25 0.15
C ARG A 118 -2.95 24.15 0.39
N SER A 119 -2.78 22.97 -0.21
CA SER A 119 -3.68 21.81 -0.08
C SER A 119 -2.88 20.50 0.05
N ASP A 120 -3.58 19.45 0.51
CA ASP A 120 -3.10 18.18 1.07
C ASP A 120 -1.65 17.76 0.70
N PRO A 121 -0.66 17.90 1.61
CA PRO A 121 0.76 17.70 1.30
C PRO A 121 1.14 16.24 0.98
N HIS A 122 0.23 15.29 1.26
CA HIS A 122 0.45 13.87 1.09
C HIS A 122 0.47 13.41 -0.38
N ASP A 123 -0.37 13.97 -1.25
CA ASP A 123 -0.62 13.40 -2.58
C ASP A 123 0.37 13.89 -3.63
N GLY A 124 1.38 13.09 -3.99
CA GLY A 124 2.30 13.38 -5.11
C GLY A 124 3.78 13.54 -4.75
N ALA A 125 4.20 13.27 -3.51
CA ALA A 125 5.63 13.13 -3.22
C ALA A 125 6.24 11.93 -3.99
N PRO A 126 7.51 11.99 -4.43
CA PRO A 126 8.11 10.91 -5.22
C PRO A 126 8.04 9.52 -4.57
N LEU A 127 8.17 9.44 -3.23
CA LEU A 127 8.06 8.17 -2.50
C LEU A 127 6.61 7.68 -2.40
N GLU A 128 5.65 8.58 -2.27
CA GLU A 128 4.21 8.29 -2.30
C GLU A 128 3.79 7.78 -3.68
N PHE A 129 4.25 8.44 -4.73
CA PHE A 129 3.98 8.02 -6.11
C PHE A 129 4.63 6.67 -6.43
N GLU A 130 5.83 6.39 -5.90
CA GLU A 130 6.40 5.06 -6.06
C GLU A 130 5.60 3.99 -5.32
N ALA A 131 5.15 4.27 -4.10
CA ALA A 131 4.37 3.32 -3.30
C ALA A 131 2.97 3.08 -3.88
N ASP A 132 2.41 4.08 -4.56
CA ASP A 132 1.07 4.00 -5.12
C ASP A 132 0.93 3.10 -6.35
N HIS A 133 2.05 2.66 -6.95
CA HIS A 133 2.06 1.78 -8.12
C HIS A 133 1.12 0.58 -7.96
N GLY A 134 1.27 -0.19 -6.87
CA GLY A 134 0.48 -1.39 -6.65
C GLY A 134 -1.01 -1.11 -6.45
N ARG A 135 -1.34 -0.02 -5.75
CA ARG A 135 -2.73 0.42 -5.56
C ARG A 135 -3.35 0.84 -6.89
N TRP A 136 -2.64 1.64 -7.69
CA TRP A 136 -3.12 2.07 -9.00
C TRP A 136 -3.39 0.87 -9.93
N VAL A 137 -2.44 -0.08 -10.04
CA VAL A 137 -2.61 -1.29 -10.85
C VAL A 137 -3.83 -2.09 -10.39
N LEU A 138 -3.99 -2.28 -9.08
CA LEU A 138 -5.14 -2.98 -8.52
C LEU A 138 -6.47 -2.30 -8.86
N LEU A 139 -6.56 -0.97 -8.71
CA LEU A 139 -7.77 -0.20 -9.03
C LEU A 139 -8.14 -0.34 -10.51
N GLN A 140 -7.17 -0.26 -11.42
CA GLN A 140 -7.38 -0.40 -12.86
C GLN A 140 -7.69 -1.84 -13.29
N LEU A 141 -7.16 -2.83 -12.56
CA LEU A 141 -7.45 -4.23 -12.79
C LEU A 141 -8.89 -4.56 -12.42
N VAL A 142 -9.32 -4.10 -11.24
CA VAL A 142 -10.61 -4.45 -10.65
C VAL A 142 -11.76 -3.57 -11.16
N GLY A 143 -11.48 -2.30 -11.48
CA GLY A 143 -12.45 -1.33 -11.99
C GLY A 143 -13.47 -0.85 -10.96
N ASP A 144 -14.57 -0.26 -11.44
CA ASP A 144 -15.53 0.50 -10.62
C ASP A 144 -16.47 -0.37 -9.78
N ARG A 145 -16.43 -1.70 -9.96
CA ARG A 145 -17.30 -2.65 -9.26
C ARG A 145 -16.49 -3.69 -8.48
N PRO A 146 -15.68 -3.28 -7.49
CA PRO A 146 -14.76 -4.19 -6.81
C PRO A 146 -15.47 -5.35 -6.12
N LEU A 147 -16.65 -5.12 -5.54
CA LEU A 147 -17.42 -6.13 -4.83
C LEU A 147 -17.95 -7.26 -5.73
N ALA A 148 -18.04 -7.03 -7.04
CA ALA A 148 -18.44 -8.04 -8.02
C ALA A 148 -17.25 -8.77 -8.65
N HIS A 149 -16.01 -8.33 -8.37
CA HIS A 149 -14.83 -8.86 -9.04
C HIS A 149 -14.45 -10.24 -8.46
N PRO A 150 -14.25 -11.29 -9.30
CA PRO A 150 -13.94 -12.65 -8.83
C PRO A 150 -12.72 -12.74 -7.91
N LEU A 151 -11.68 -11.96 -8.21
CA LEU A 151 -10.48 -11.85 -7.38
C LEU A 151 -10.78 -11.40 -5.93
N LEU A 152 -11.66 -10.41 -5.74
CA LEU A 152 -12.00 -9.93 -4.39
C LEU A 152 -12.82 -10.99 -3.65
N HIS A 153 -13.75 -11.64 -4.34
CA HIS A 153 -14.52 -12.73 -3.76
C HIS A 153 -13.61 -13.87 -3.28
N ALA A 154 -12.68 -14.32 -4.14
CA ALA A 154 -11.69 -15.34 -3.79
C ALA A 154 -10.82 -14.93 -2.59
N LEU A 155 -10.34 -13.69 -2.58
CA LEU A 155 -9.54 -13.16 -1.46
C LEU A 155 -10.35 -13.11 -0.16
N HIS A 156 -11.59 -12.66 -0.21
CA HIS A 156 -12.49 -12.57 0.94
C HIS A 156 -12.78 -13.96 1.53
N MET A 157 -13.03 -14.94 0.66
CA MET A 157 -13.20 -16.35 1.03
C MET A 157 -11.90 -17.05 1.43
N ARG A 158 -10.75 -16.35 1.34
CA ARG A 158 -9.40 -16.86 1.61
C ARG A 158 -9.02 -18.07 0.75
N ASP A 159 -9.57 -18.16 -0.45
CA ASP A 159 -9.27 -19.21 -1.41
C ASP A 159 -7.95 -18.89 -2.15
N ALA A 160 -6.85 -19.47 -1.66
CA ALA A 160 -5.53 -19.26 -2.23
C ALA A 160 -5.42 -19.76 -3.68
N GLN A 161 -6.07 -20.87 -4.02
CA GLN A 161 -6.01 -21.43 -5.36
C GLN A 161 -6.75 -20.54 -6.36
N ALA A 162 -7.94 -20.07 -6.00
CA ALA A 162 -8.70 -19.14 -6.84
C ALA A 162 -7.97 -17.79 -6.99
N VAL A 163 -7.39 -17.24 -5.93
CA VAL A 163 -6.58 -16.01 -6.03
C VAL A 163 -5.39 -16.21 -6.96
N ARG A 164 -4.66 -17.32 -6.84
CA ARG A 164 -3.54 -17.64 -7.72
C ARG A 164 -3.96 -17.74 -9.18
N ALA A 165 -5.04 -18.48 -9.44
CA ALA A 165 -5.59 -18.64 -10.79
C ALA A 165 -5.99 -17.29 -11.41
N GLN A 166 -6.64 -16.42 -10.63
CA GLN A 166 -7.01 -15.07 -11.06
C GLN A 166 -5.76 -14.21 -11.32
N CYS A 167 -4.74 -14.26 -10.47
CA CYS A 167 -3.47 -13.55 -10.70
C CYS A 167 -2.79 -14.01 -12.00
N HIS A 168 -2.77 -15.31 -12.27
CA HIS A 168 -2.25 -15.85 -13.54
C HIS A 168 -3.07 -15.40 -14.74
N GLN A 169 -4.41 -15.46 -14.66
CA GLN A 169 -5.30 -15.01 -15.73
C GLN A 169 -5.11 -13.52 -16.04
N CYS A 170 -4.83 -12.71 -15.01
CA CYS A 170 -4.63 -11.28 -15.14
C CYS A 170 -3.17 -10.87 -15.41
N ALA A 171 -2.21 -11.79 -15.47
CA ALA A 171 -0.79 -11.47 -15.45
C ALA A 171 -0.35 -10.51 -16.58
N SER A 172 -0.83 -10.74 -17.81
CA SER A 172 -0.52 -9.86 -18.95
C SER A 172 -1.07 -8.45 -18.76
N ARG A 173 -2.30 -8.33 -18.25
CA ARG A 173 -2.95 -7.05 -17.95
C ARG A 173 -2.25 -6.33 -16.80
N ILE A 174 -1.82 -7.05 -15.76
CA ILE A 174 -1.03 -6.47 -14.67
C ILE A 174 0.28 -5.89 -15.21
N ALA A 175 0.99 -6.63 -16.08
CA ALA A 175 2.23 -6.15 -16.69
C ALA A 175 2.03 -4.89 -17.55
N ASP A 176 1.00 -4.86 -18.40
CA ASP A 176 0.63 -3.69 -19.20
C ASP A 176 0.30 -2.48 -18.31
N LEU A 177 -0.52 -2.67 -17.27
CA LEU A 177 -0.86 -1.61 -16.32
C LEU A 177 0.39 -1.08 -15.60
N SER A 178 1.29 -1.95 -15.15
CA SER A 178 2.55 -1.54 -14.53
C SER A 178 3.43 -0.70 -15.47
N GLN A 179 3.50 -1.07 -16.75
CA GLN A 179 4.22 -0.27 -17.75
C GLN A 179 3.58 1.11 -17.94
N ARG A 180 2.25 1.17 -18.07
CA ARG A 180 1.52 2.44 -18.20
C ARG A 180 1.71 3.34 -16.98
N TYR A 181 1.75 2.76 -15.78
CA TYR A 181 2.03 3.52 -14.57
C TYR A 181 3.45 4.13 -14.60
N ALA A 182 4.45 3.36 -15.04
CA ALA A 182 5.82 3.85 -15.18
C ALA A 182 5.92 5.00 -16.20
N GLU A 183 5.17 4.94 -17.29
CA GLU A 183 5.06 6.03 -18.27
C GLU A 183 4.37 7.26 -17.69
N HIS A 184 3.27 7.07 -16.98
CA HIS A 184 2.56 8.14 -16.28
C HIS A 184 3.46 8.83 -15.25
N LYS A 185 4.18 8.07 -14.43
CA LYS A 185 5.16 8.57 -13.45
C LYS A 185 6.20 9.47 -14.11
N ARG A 186 6.77 9.05 -15.24
CA ARG A 186 7.78 9.84 -15.97
C ARG A 186 7.21 11.18 -16.42
N LYS A 187 5.98 11.20 -16.94
CA LYS A 187 5.32 12.45 -17.37
C LYS A 187 5.07 13.40 -16.18
N VAL A 188 4.54 12.88 -15.06
CA VAL A 188 4.24 13.70 -13.87
C VAL A 188 5.51 14.30 -13.25
N LEU A 189 6.57 13.49 -13.09
CA LEU A 189 7.83 13.94 -12.49
C LEU A 189 8.67 14.87 -13.37
N LEU A 190 8.45 14.90 -14.69
CA LEU A 190 9.13 15.85 -15.59
C LEU A 190 8.49 17.26 -15.58
N HIS A 191 7.30 17.40 -15.01
CA HIS A 191 6.52 18.65 -14.98
C HIS A 191 6.30 19.21 -13.57
N THR A 192 6.97 18.63 -12.56
CA THR A 192 6.96 19.09 -11.15
C THR A 192 8.37 19.45 -10.70
#